data_AF-A0AAJ0E610-F1
#
_entry.id   AF-A0AAJ0E610-F1
#
_cell.length_a   1.000
_cell.length_b   1.000
_cell.length_c   1.000
_cell.angle_alpha   90.00
_cell.angle_beta   90.00
_cell.angle_gamma   90.00
#
_symmetry.space_group_name_H-M   'P 1'
#
loop_
_entity.id
_entity.type
_entity.pdbx_description
1 polymer ?
#
loop_
_entity_poly.entity_id
_entity_poly.type
_entity_poly.pdbx_seq_one_letter_code
_entity_poly.pdbx_strand_id
1 'polypeptide(L)'
;MSPVANYNIRNVVKDVFSIGYYPQLPCPVDLLIDIIHINRLRFQATCIQPRVPLTSIRIEAERLLDKILDYSPEVWSSSTEPLADGHLLMAKTYRSAVALFGISSLQSVKVIPFSKDWMTVKETHRDRLFSFLEASLASSALKICTTWPMIVAGFEAKSGNLSMRSFVLGRMKEDSQRMGIYLPVAAKEVLERFYASAGNTWDDCFDSPHALFT
;
A
#
# COMPACT_ATOMS: atom_id res chain seq x y z
N MET A 1 -4.87 10.71 14.59
CA MET A 1 -3.48 10.90 15.09
C MET A 1 -2.66 11.51 13.97
N SER A 2 -1.76 12.48 14.23
CA SER A 2 -0.98 13.11 13.15
C SER A 2 0.03 12.11 12.55
N PRO A 3 0.22 12.04 11.22
CA PRO A 3 1.25 11.21 10.59
C PRO A 3 2.67 11.43 11.15
N VAL A 4 2.96 12.65 11.61
CA VAL A 4 4.22 12.99 12.28
C VAL A 4 4.34 12.28 13.63
N ALA A 5 3.26 12.22 14.40
CA ALA A 5 3.24 11.52 15.68
C ALA A 5 3.47 10.01 15.47
N ASN A 6 2.80 9.41 14.49
CA ASN A 6 2.99 7.99 14.13
C ASN A 6 4.46 7.71 13.77
N TYR A 7 5.09 8.58 12.99
CA TYR A 7 6.50 8.44 12.64
C TYR A 7 7.44 8.57 13.84
N ASN A 8 7.14 9.46 14.79
CA ASN A 8 7.96 9.63 15.99
C ASN A 8 7.95 8.38 16.87
N ILE A 9 6.80 7.69 16.95
CA ILE A 9 6.66 6.44 17.72
C ILE A 9 6.94 5.17 16.90
N ARG A 10 7.43 5.29 15.66
CA ARG A 10 7.57 4.16 14.73
C ARG A 10 8.41 2.99 15.28
N ASN A 11 9.40 3.26 16.12
CA ASN A 11 10.20 2.21 16.75
C ASN A 11 9.35 1.40 17.74
N VAL A 12 8.52 2.08 18.55
CA VAL A 12 7.55 1.41 19.43
C VAL A 12 6.52 0.63 18.62
N VAL A 13 6.05 1.18 17.49
CA VAL A 13 5.16 0.46 16.57
C VAL A 13 5.84 -0.80 16.04
N LYS A 14 7.11 -0.70 15.61
CA LYS A 14 7.91 -1.84 15.15
C LYS A 14 8.00 -2.91 16.22
N ASP A 15 8.34 -2.55 17.45
CA ASP A 15 8.51 -3.50 18.55
C ASP A 15 7.19 -4.19 18.89
N VAL A 16 6.11 -3.43 19.11
CA VAL A 16 4.79 -3.98 19.46
C VAL A 16 4.24 -4.86 18.34
N PHE A 17 4.38 -4.43 17.09
CA PHE A 17 3.89 -5.18 15.93
C PHE A 17 4.71 -6.45 15.68
N SER A 18 5.99 -6.47 16.05
CA SER A 18 6.82 -7.68 15.98
C SER A 18 6.46 -8.73 17.04
N ILE A 19 5.80 -8.31 18.13
CA ILE A 19 5.41 -9.19 19.25
C ILE A 19 4.06 -9.87 19.01
N GLY A 20 3.17 -9.29 18.18
CA GLY A 20 1.80 -9.77 17.99
C GLY A 20 1.43 -10.00 16.54
N TYR A 21 0.66 -11.06 16.27
CA TYR A 21 0.03 -11.26 14.97
C TYR A 21 -1.15 -10.27 14.84
N TYR A 22 -1.05 -9.26 13.98
CA TYR A 22 -2.18 -8.36 13.68
C TYR A 22 -2.97 -8.91 12.49
N PRO A 23 -4.09 -9.62 12.72
CA PRO A 23 -4.73 -10.42 11.67
C PRO A 23 -5.22 -9.60 10.47
N GLN A 24 -5.53 -8.31 10.67
CA GLN A 24 -6.03 -7.44 9.60
C GLN A 24 -4.93 -6.72 8.79
N LEU A 25 -3.68 -6.76 9.25
CA LEU A 25 -2.56 -6.18 8.55
C LEU A 25 -1.30 -7.01 8.82
N PRO A 26 -1.15 -8.21 8.26
CA PRO A 26 0.06 -9.02 8.37
C PRO A 26 1.10 -8.51 7.36
N CYS A 27 1.46 -7.24 7.49
CA CYS A 27 2.50 -6.59 6.71
C CYS A 27 3.87 -6.95 7.29
N PRO A 28 4.90 -7.27 6.48
CA PRO A 28 6.28 -7.27 6.96
C PRO A 28 6.59 -5.96 7.69
N VAL A 29 7.09 -6.04 8.93
CA VAL A 29 7.15 -4.88 9.82
C VAL A 29 7.97 -3.73 9.22
N ASP A 30 9.06 -4.00 8.49
CA ASP A 30 9.86 -2.95 7.87
C ASP A 30 9.07 -2.19 6.80
N LEU A 31 8.25 -2.89 6.01
CA LEU A 31 7.36 -2.27 5.02
C LEU A 31 6.23 -1.47 5.69
N LEU A 32 5.74 -1.91 6.86
CA LEU A 32 4.80 -1.11 7.66
C LEU A 32 5.42 0.21 8.10
N ILE A 33 6.68 0.19 8.56
CA ILE A 33 7.40 1.41 8.93
C ILE A 33 7.59 2.32 7.70
N ASP A 34 7.85 1.74 6.53
CA ASP A 34 7.96 2.50 5.29
C ASP A 34 6.63 3.16 4.89
N ILE A 35 5.47 2.50 5.08
CA ILE A 35 4.14 3.12 4.91
C ILE A 35 3.98 4.33 5.84
N ILE A 36 4.33 4.19 7.12
CA ILE A 36 4.26 5.29 8.11
C ILE A 36 5.14 6.46 7.66
N HIS A 37 6.34 6.17 7.13
CA HIS A 37 7.27 7.17 6.62
C HIS A 37 6.72 7.88 5.38
N ILE A 38 6.11 7.16 4.43
CA ILE A 38 5.42 7.75 3.28
C ILE A 38 4.35 8.74 3.75
N ASN A 39 3.48 8.35 4.69
CA ASN A 39 2.42 9.24 5.18
C ASN A 39 2.96 10.49 5.88
N ARG A 40 4.08 10.37 6.58
CA ARG A 40 4.78 11.52 7.15
C ARG A 40 5.26 12.49 6.07
N LEU A 41 5.90 11.98 5.01
CA LEU A 41 6.41 12.80 3.91
C LEU A 41 5.26 13.49 3.16
N ARG A 42 4.16 12.77 2.90
CA ARG A 42 2.95 13.33 2.31
C ARG A 42 2.39 14.48 3.14
N PHE A 43 2.21 14.23 4.43
CA PHE A 43 1.69 15.25 5.36
C PHE A 43 2.58 16.50 5.39
N GLN A 44 3.91 16.32 5.44
CA GLN A 44 4.87 17.42 5.41
C GLN A 44 4.75 18.26 4.13
N ALA A 45 4.49 17.64 2.98
CA ALA A 45 4.33 18.31 1.70
C ALA A 45 3.01 19.10 1.58
N THR A 46 1.95 18.66 2.27
CA THR A 46 0.63 19.31 2.24
C THR A 46 0.46 20.43 3.29
N CYS A 47 1.41 20.57 4.22
CA CYS A 47 1.35 21.59 5.27
C CYS A 47 1.40 23.01 4.67
N ILE A 48 0.50 23.89 5.13
CA ILE A 48 0.42 25.30 4.71
C ILE A 48 1.73 26.06 4.98
N GLN A 49 2.44 25.70 6.07
CA GLN A 49 3.77 26.21 6.40
C GLN A 49 4.73 25.02 6.56
N PRO A 50 5.35 24.55 5.46
CA PRO A 50 6.24 23.41 5.52
C PRO A 50 7.51 23.82 6.30
N ARG A 51 7.81 23.07 7.37
CA ARG A 51 9.04 23.26 8.15
C ARG A 51 10.30 22.84 7.39
N VAL A 52 10.12 22.06 6.32
CA VAL A 52 11.19 21.43 5.53
C VAL A 52 10.98 21.79 4.05
N PRO A 53 12.03 22.19 3.32
CA PRO A 53 11.92 22.45 1.88
C PRO A 53 11.43 21.21 1.11
N LEU A 54 10.57 21.43 0.10
CA LEU A 54 10.04 20.34 -0.74
C LEU A 54 11.15 19.53 -1.41
N THR A 55 12.28 20.15 -1.75
CA THR A 55 13.46 19.47 -2.30
C THR A 55 14.07 18.46 -1.33
N SER A 56 14.14 18.79 -0.05
CA SER A 56 14.61 17.86 0.99
C SER A 56 13.63 16.71 1.20
N ILE A 57 12.32 16.99 1.19
CA ILE A 57 11.27 15.97 1.25
C ILE A 57 11.37 15.03 0.05
N ARG A 58 11.59 15.56 -1.16
CA ARG A 58 11.79 14.77 -2.38
C ARG A 58 12.99 13.82 -2.28
N ILE A 59 14.15 14.33 -1.88
CA ILE A 59 15.36 13.52 -1.74
C ILE A 59 15.14 12.38 -0.73
N GLU A 60 14.44 12.65 0.37
CA GLU A 60 14.12 11.63 1.36
C GLU A 60 13.11 10.61 0.82
N ALA A 61 12.10 11.06 0.07
CA ALA A 61 11.12 10.20 -0.58
C ALA A 61 11.75 9.26 -1.61
N GLU A 62 12.64 9.77 -2.47
CA GLU A 62 13.33 8.97 -3.49
C GLU A 62 14.21 7.89 -2.84
N ARG A 63 14.99 8.25 -1.80
CA ARG A 63 15.77 7.26 -1.02
C ARG A 63 14.90 6.20 -0.33
N LEU A 64 13.73 6.60 0.18
CA LEU A 64 12.79 5.65 0.79
C LEU A 64 12.23 4.69 -0.26
N LEU A 65 11.89 5.19 -1.45
CA LEU A 65 11.44 4.35 -2.57
C LEU A 65 12.54 3.39 -3.01
N ASP A 66 13.79 3.84 -3.14
CA ASP A 66 14.93 2.97 -3.46
C ASP A 66 15.06 1.85 -2.41
N LYS A 67 14.96 2.17 -1.11
CA LYS A 67 14.96 1.18 -0.03
C LYS A 67 13.82 0.16 -0.17
N ILE A 68 12.60 0.60 -0.49
CA ILE A 68 11.44 -0.30 -0.69
C ILE A 68 11.67 -1.18 -1.92
N LEU A 69 12.26 -0.64 -2.98
CA LEU A 69 12.60 -1.36 -4.20
C LEU A 69 13.74 -2.35 -3.97
N ASP A 70 14.67 -2.09 -3.06
CA ASP A 70 15.76 -3.00 -2.70
C ASP A 70 15.37 -4.03 -1.63
N TYR A 71 14.20 -3.89 -1.00
CA TYR A 71 13.69 -4.86 -0.03
C TYR A 71 13.64 -6.26 -0.64
N SER A 72 14.18 -7.26 0.06
CA SER A 72 14.19 -8.67 -0.38
C SER A 72 13.12 -9.48 0.36
N PRO A 73 11.99 -9.80 -0.29
CA PRO A 73 11.00 -10.73 0.25
C PRO A 73 11.59 -12.09 0.59
N GLU A 74 12.56 -12.57 -0.20
CA GLU A 74 13.22 -13.86 -0.02
C GLU A 74 13.97 -13.90 1.31
N VAL A 75 14.83 -12.91 1.58
CA VAL A 75 15.60 -12.82 2.83
C VAL A 75 14.67 -12.67 4.02
N TRP A 76 13.65 -11.81 3.93
CA TRP A 76 12.70 -11.64 5.04
C TRP A 76 11.94 -12.94 5.33
N SER A 77 11.44 -13.61 4.29
CA SER A 77 10.66 -14.83 4.44
C SER A 77 11.44 -16.00 5.02
N SER A 78 12.75 -16.08 4.76
CA SER A 78 13.61 -17.13 5.31
C SER A 78 14.02 -16.88 6.76
N SER A 79 14.05 -15.61 7.18
CA SER A 79 14.31 -15.22 8.58
C SER A 79 13.09 -15.29 9.50
N THR A 80 11.89 -15.38 8.93
CA THR A 80 10.63 -15.46 9.68
C THR A 80 10.36 -16.92 10.05
N GLU A 81 9.76 -17.18 11.22
CA GLU A 81 9.53 -18.55 11.72
C GLU A 81 8.95 -19.49 10.64
N PRO A 82 9.49 -20.72 10.51
CA PRO A 82 9.28 -21.63 9.37
C PRO A 82 7.85 -22.21 9.25
N LEU A 83 6.92 -21.81 10.13
CA LEU A 83 5.62 -22.44 10.32
C LEU A 83 4.47 -21.85 9.48
N ALA A 84 4.69 -20.77 8.72
CA ALA A 84 3.62 -20.16 7.94
C ALA A 84 3.87 -20.22 6.42
N ASP A 85 3.22 -21.20 5.80
CA ASP A 85 3.02 -21.28 4.35
C ASP A 85 2.52 -19.92 3.82
N GLY A 86 3.23 -19.38 2.83
CA GLY A 86 2.80 -18.17 2.14
C GLY A 86 3.49 -16.86 2.55
N HIS A 87 4.41 -16.85 3.53
CA HIS A 87 5.18 -15.65 3.90
C HIS A 87 5.88 -14.96 2.72
N LEU A 88 6.50 -15.74 1.83
CA LEU A 88 7.15 -15.17 0.65
C LEU A 88 6.15 -14.47 -0.28
N LEU A 89 5.00 -15.08 -0.54
CA LEU A 89 3.97 -14.50 -1.39
C LEU A 89 3.38 -13.23 -0.74
N MET A 90 3.17 -13.26 0.58
CA MET A 90 2.77 -12.10 1.35
C MET A 90 3.77 -10.94 1.24
N ALA A 91 5.06 -11.20 1.49
CA ALA A 91 6.10 -10.19 1.40
C ALA A 91 6.25 -9.61 -0.01
N LYS A 92 6.13 -10.44 -1.05
CA LYS A 92 6.10 -10.01 -2.46
C LYS A 92 4.90 -9.13 -2.78
N THR A 93 3.73 -9.50 -2.27
CA THR A 93 2.48 -8.75 -2.41
C THR A 93 2.62 -7.38 -1.76
N TYR A 94 3.07 -7.33 -0.50
CA TYR A 94 3.25 -6.09 0.25
C TYR A 94 4.32 -5.19 -0.36
N ARG A 95 5.49 -5.72 -0.76
CA ARG A 95 6.53 -4.90 -1.42
C ARG A 95 5.97 -4.18 -2.65
N SER A 96 5.22 -4.89 -3.49
CA SER A 96 4.64 -4.30 -4.70
C SER A 96 3.57 -3.26 -4.38
N ALA A 97 2.70 -3.55 -3.41
CA ALA A 97 1.69 -2.59 -2.96
C ALA A 97 2.32 -1.33 -2.32
N VAL A 98 3.34 -1.48 -1.48
CA VAL A 98 4.02 -0.35 -0.82
C VAL A 98 4.75 0.52 -1.83
N ALA A 99 5.41 -0.08 -2.84
CA ALA A 99 6.05 0.67 -3.91
C ALA A 99 5.03 1.51 -4.71
N LEU A 100 3.91 0.89 -5.12
CA LEU A 100 2.83 1.58 -5.84
C LEU A 100 2.22 2.69 -5.00
N PHE A 101 1.90 2.39 -3.74
CA PHE A 101 1.40 3.35 -2.79
C PHE A 101 2.35 4.53 -2.66
N GLY A 102 3.63 4.30 -2.37
CA GLY A 102 4.64 5.34 -2.25
C GLY A 102 4.68 6.23 -3.48
N ILE A 103 4.80 5.65 -4.68
CA ILE A 103 4.90 6.44 -5.91
C ILE A 103 3.62 7.25 -6.15
N SER A 104 2.46 6.60 -6.19
CA SER A 104 1.19 7.24 -6.53
C SER A 104 0.77 8.31 -5.52
N SER A 105 1.00 8.02 -4.24
CA SER A 105 0.62 8.92 -3.16
C SER A 105 1.53 10.14 -3.05
N LEU A 106 2.84 9.97 -3.27
CA LEU A 106 3.81 11.08 -3.26
C LEU A 106 3.71 11.93 -4.52
N GLN A 107 3.36 11.34 -5.67
CA GLN A 107 3.04 12.08 -6.89
C GLN A 107 1.78 12.95 -6.73
N SER A 108 0.76 12.43 -6.05
CA SER A 108 -0.49 13.15 -5.76
C SER A 108 -0.23 14.48 -5.04
N VAL A 109 0.70 14.49 -4.08
CA VAL A 109 1.13 15.69 -3.34
C VAL A 109 2.35 16.40 -3.95
N LYS A 110 2.75 16.05 -5.18
CA LYS A 110 3.85 16.67 -5.95
C LYS A 110 5.24 16.59 -5.31
N VAL A 111 5.46 15.64 -4.39
CA VAL A 111 6.77 15.41 -3.77
C VAL A 111 7.75 14.87 -4.80
N ILE A 112 7.37 13.80 -5.49
CA ILE A 112 8.14 13.22 -6.59
C ILE A 112 7.50 13.56 -7.95
N PRO A 113 8.28 13.66 -9.03
CA PRO A 113 7.75 14.01 -10.35
C PRO A 113 7.01 12.85 -11.02
N PHE A 114 6.15 13.20 -11.98
CA PHE A 114 5.64 12.27 -12.97
C PHE A 114 6.70 12.07 -14.07
N SER A 115 7.56 11.05 -13.92
CA SER A 115 8.61 10.70 -14.88
C SER A 115 8.35 9.35 -15.55
N LYS A 116 9.00 9.11 -16.69
CA LYS A 116 8.95 7.81 -17.39
C LYS A 116 9.53 6.67 -16.54
N ASP A 117 10.55 6.96 -15.74
CA ASP A 117 11.17 5.98 -14.84
C ASP A 117 10.17 5.50 -13.79
N TRP A 118 9.51 6.44 -13.09
CA TRP A 118 8.47 6.09 -12.11
C TRP A 118 7.26 5.41 -12.74
N MET A 119 6.88 5.79 -13.97
CA MET A 119 5.83 5.11 -14.73
C MET A 119 6.18 3.64 -14.99
N THR A 120 7.41 3.37 -15.40
CA THR A 120 7.91 2.01 -15.68
C THR A 120 7.93 1.15 -14.41
N VAL A 121 8.37 1.72 -13.29
CA VAL A 121 8.35 1.06 -11.97
C VAL A 121 6.90 0.76 -11.56
N LYS A 122 5.97 1.71 -11.73
CA LYS A 122 4.55 1.50 -11.44
C LYS A 122 3.95 0.38 -12.28
N GLU A 123 4.16 0.36 -13.59
CA GLU A 123 3.62 -0.69 -14.45
C GLU A 123 4.14 -2.07 -14.03
N THR A 124 5.44 -2.18 -13.80
CA THR A 124 6.09 -3.42 -13.35
C THR A 124 5.51 -3.92 -12.03
N HIS A 125 5.37 -3.03 -11.03
CA HIS A 125 4.85 -3.42 -9.72
C HIS A 125 3.34 -3.65 -9.72
N ARG A 126 2.58 -2.97 -10.59
CA ARG A 126 1.16 -3.24 -10.79
C ARG A 126 0.97 -4.65 -11.29
N ASP A 127 1.63 -5.03 -12.38
CA ASP A 127 1.43 -6.34 -13.00
C ASP A 127 1.87 -7.47 -12.03
N ARG A 128 2.97 -7.27 -11.30
CA ARG A 128 3.40 -8.15 -10.21
C ARG A 128 2.36 -8.25 -9.10
N LEU A 129 1.83 -7.12 -8.61
CA LEU A 129 0.84 -7.10 -7.54
C LEU A 129 -0.40 -7.89 -7.94
N PHE A 130 -0.94 -7.68 -9.15
CA PHE A 130 -2.09 -8.45 -9.64
C PHE A 130 -1.80 -9.94 -9.72
N SER A 131 -0.64 -10.33 -10.26
CA SER A 131 -0.23 -11.75 -10.31
C SER A 131 -0.12 -12.38 -8.91
N PHE A 132 0.46 -11.68 -7.93
CA PHE A 132 0.55 -12.19 -6.56
C PHE A 132 -0.80 -12.26 -5.85
N LEU A 133 -1.67 -11.27 -6.11
CA LEU A 133 -3.04 -11.31 -5.62
C LEU A 133 -3.77 -12.53 -6.21
N GLU A 134 -3.71 -12.79 -7.51
CA GLU A 134 -4.30 -13.99 -8.09
C GLU A 134 -3.75 -15.28 -7.45
N ALA A 135 -2.43 -15.39 -7.30
CA ALA A 135 -1.80 -16.55 -6.66
C ALA A 135 -2.26 -16.77 -5.21
N SER A 136 -2.54 -15.68 -4.47
CA SER A 136 -3.01 -15.78 -3.07
C SER A 136 -4.41 -16.38 -2.94
N LEU A 137 -5.20 -16.49 -4.03
CA LEU A 137 -6.51 -17.13 -4.00
C LEU A 137 -6.45 -18.61 -3.59
N ALA A 138 -5.32 -19.27 -3.87
CA ALA A 138 -5.07 -20.66 -3.53
C ALA A 138 -4.83 -20.89 -2.03
N SER A 139 -4.56 -19.84 -1.25
CA SER A 139 -4.28 -19.94 0.19
C SER A 139 -5.30 -19.16 1.00
N SER A 140 -6.06 -19.87 1.86
CA SER A 140 -7.03 -19.24 2.77
C SER A 140 -6.36 -18.30 3.78
N ALA A 141 -5.17 -18.67 4.28
CA ALA A 141 -4.39 -17.84 5.20
C ALA A 141 -4.02 -16.49 4.58
N LEU A 142 -3.61 -16.49 3.31
CA LEU A 142 -3.18 -15.27 2.62
C LEU A 142 -4.32 -14.35 2.21
N LYS A 143 -5.57 -14.84 2.12
CA LYS A 143 -6.71 -13.98 1.75
C LYS A 143 -6.88 -12.85 2.75
N ILE A 144 -6.79 -13.14 4.04
CA ILE A 144 -6.91 -12.14 5.12
C ILE A 144 -5.79 -11.09 4.99
N CYS A 145 -4.59 -11.51 4.59
CA CYS A 145 -3.41 -10.68 4.40
C CYS A 145 -3.48 -9.69 3.24
N THR A 146 -4.45 -9.85 2.33
CA THR A 146 -4.43 -9.14 1.05
C THR A 146 -5.30 -7.88 1.03
N THR A 147 -6.00 -7.57 2.11
CA THR A 147 -6.96 -6.45 2.12
C THR A 147 -6.29 -5.12 1.74
N TRP A 148 -5.26 -4.68 2.47
CA TRP A 148 -4.57 -3.41 2.15
C TRP A 148 -3.91 -3.42 0.76
N PRO A 149 -3.17 -4.48 0.35
CA PRO A 149 -2.71 -4.59 -1.03
C PRO A 149 -3.82 -4.51 -2.10
N MET A 150 -5.02 -5.04 -1.82
CA MET A 150 -6.17 -4.99 -2.73
C MET A 150 -6.67 -3.56 -2.93
N ILE A 151 -6.65 -2.74 -1.88
CA ILE A 151 -6.98 -1.31 -1.97
C ILE A 151 -6.02 -0.59 -2.91
N VAL A 152 -4.72 -0.82 -2.75
CA VAL A 152 -3.70 -0.22 -3.63
C VAL A 152 -3.86 -0.71 -5.07
N ALA A 153 -4.08 -2.03 -5.27
CA ALA A 153 -4.34 -2.60 -6.58
C ALA A 153 -5.59 -1.98 -7.24
N GLY A 154 -6.63 -1.72 -6.46
CA GLY A 154 -7.84 -1.04 -6.92
C GLY A 154 -7.56 0.36 -7.45
N PHE A 155 -6.78 1.16 -6.74
CA PHE A 155 -6.37 2.47 -7.24
C PHE A 155 -5.67 2.36 -8.60
N GLU A 156 -4.67 1.48 -8.71
CA GLU A 156 -3.90 1.28 -9.95
C GLU A 156 -4.74 0.66 -11.09
N ALA A 157 -5.82 -0.07 -10.77
CA ALA A 157 -6.73 -0.64 -11.76
C ALA A 157 -7.47 0.43 -12.58
N LYS A 158 -7.54 1.68 -12.10
CA LYS A 158 -8.14 2.77 -12.90
C LYS A 158 -7.33 3.03 -14.17
N SER A 159 -6.00 3.05 -14.08
CA SER A 159 -5.13 3.18 -15.26
C SER A 159 -4.89 1.85 -15.98
N GLY A 160 -5.33 0.74 -15.39
CA GLY A 160 -5.28 -0.60 -15.97
C GLY A 160 -6.49 -0.92 -16.86
N ASN A 161 -6.73 -2.22 -17.06
CA ASN A 161 -7.81 -2.72 -17.90
C ASN A 161 -9.10 -3.04 -17.10
N LEU A 162 -10.20 -3.26 -17.81
CA LEU A 162 -11.50 -3.60 -17.20
C LEU A 162 -11.47 -4.92 -16.41
N SER A 163 -10.60 -5.87 -16.79
CA SER A 163 -10.43 -7.14 -16.09
C SER A 163 -9.84 -6.93 -14.70
N MET A 164 -8.82 -6.09 -14.58
CA MET A 164 -8.19 -5.72 -13.30
C MET A 164 -9.21 -5.08 -12.35
N ARG A 165 -10.04 -4.16 -12.84
CA ARG A 165 -11.11 -3.53 -12.03
C ARG A 165 -12.13 -4.56 -11.56
N SER A 166 -12.58 -5.43 -12.47
CA SER A 166 -13.58 -6.47 -12.16
C SER A 166 -13.04 -7.48 -11.14
N PHE A 167 -11.77 -7.87 -11.28
CA PHE A 167 -11.07 -8.74 -10.33
C PHE A 167 -11.05 -8.14 -8.92
N VAL A 168 -10.61 -6.87 -8.78
CA VAL A 168 -10.53 -6.19 -7.48
C VAL A 168 -11.90 -6.07 -6.82
N LEU A 169 -12.90 -5.53 -7.55
CA LEU A 169 -14.23 -5.29 -6.99
C LEU A 169 -14.94 -6.60 -6.63
N GLY A 170 -14.80 -7.64 -7.47
CA GLY A 170 -15.35 -8.97 -7.22
C GLY A 170 -14.73 -9.60 -5.98
N ARG A 171 -13.40 -9.56 -5.87
CA ARG A 171 -12.68 -10.13 -4.75
C ARG A 171 -12.96 -9.40 -3.43
N MET A 172 -12.98 -8.07 -3.41
CA MET A 172 -13.32 -7.32 -2.21
C MET A 172 -14.73 -7.67 -1.68
N LYS A 173 -15.70 -7.85 -2.59
CA LYS A 173 -17.05 -8.30 -2.21
C LYS A 173 -17.02 -9.70 -1.60
N GLU A 174 -16.33 -10.64 -2.23
CA GLU A 174 -16.20 -12.02 -1.77
C GLU A 174 -15.50 -12.10 -0.41
N ASP A 175 -14.37 -11.40 -0.24
CA ASP A 175 -13.61 -11.37 1.01
C ASP A 175 -14.43 -10.77 2.15
N SER A 176 -15.17 -9.68 1.90
CA SER A 176 -16.10 -9.11 2.89
C SER A 176 -17.17 -10.10 3.32
N GLN A 177 -17.82 -10.79 2.37
CA GLN A 177 -18.86 -11.77 2.66
C GLN A 177 -18.34 -12.99 3.42
N ARG A 178 -17.15 -13.48 3.04
CA ARG A 178 -16.57 -14.69 3.64
C ARG A 178 -15.99 -14.45 5.02
N MET A 179 -15.34 -13.31 5.23
CA MET A 179 -14.66 -13.00 6.49
C MET A 179 -15.53 -12.20 7.45
N GLY A 180 -16.69 -11.71 7.01
CA GLY A 180 -17.58 -10.88 7.83
C GLY A 180 -16.96 -9.53 8.21
N ILE A 181 -16.05 -9.01 7.39
CA ILE A 181 -15.35 -7.73 7.63
C ILE A 181 -15.87 -6.63 6.71
N TYR A 182 -16.04 -5.43 7.26
CA TYR A 182 -16.58 -4.26 6.55
C TYR A 182 -15.58 -3.58 5.61
N LEU A 183 -14.29 -3.63 5.95
CA LEU A 183 -13.27 -2.85 5.23
C LEU A 183 -13.22 -3.10 3.71
N PRO A 184 -13.25 -4.34 3.20
CA PRO A 184 -13.21 -4.57 1.75
C PRO A 184 -14.43 -4.00 1.03
N VAL A 185 -15.63 -4.07 1.61
CA VAL A 185 -16.83 -3.50 0.97
C VAL A 185 -16.80 -1.96 0.98
N ALA A 186 -16.31 -1.35 2.06
CA ALA A 186 -16.11 0.10 2.11
C ALA A 186 -15.09 0.57 1.05
N ALA A 187 -13.96 -0.14 0.92
CA ALA A 187 -12.97 0.15 -0.11
C ALA A 187 -13.53 -0.02 -1.53
N LYS A 188 -14.34 -1.05 -1.74
CA LYS A 188 -15.03 -1.29 -3.02
C LYS A 188 -15.90 -0.10 -3.43
N GLU A 189 -16.70 0.44 -2.52
CA GLU A 189 -17.57 1.59 -2.79
C GLU A 189 -16.77 2.86 -3.15
N VAL A 190 -15.65 3.10 -2.46
CA VAL A 190 -14.72 4.20 -2.78
C VAL A 190 -14.17 4.02 -4.20
N LEU A 191 -13.72 2.82 -4.55
CA LEU A 191 -13.16 2.52 -5.87
C LEU A 191 -14.21 2.63 -6.98
N GLU A 192 -15.45 2.19 -6.75
CA GLU A 192 -16.55 2.34 -7.73
C GLU A 192 -16.84 3.81 -8.03
N ARG A 193 -16.91 4.66 -6.99
CA ARG A 193 -17.04 6.11 -7.16
C ARG A 193 -15.83 6.69 -7.91
N PHE A 194 -14.63 6.28 -7.53
CA PHE A 194 -13.40 6.73 -8.19
C PHE A 194 -13.38 6.34 -9.66
N TYR A 195 -13.75 5.11 -10.04
CA TYR A 195 -13.78 4.71 -11.44
C TYR A 195 -14.79 5.48 -12.29
N ALA A 196 -15.87 5.98 -11.69
CA ALA A 196 -16.85 6.85 -12.36
C ALA A 196 -16.43 8.33 -12.41
N SER A 197 -15.44 8.75 -11.61
CA SER A 197 -14.98 10.15 -11.56
C SER A 197 -13.92 10.47 -12.62
N ALA A 198 -13.69 11.76 -12.87
CA ALA A 198 -12.61 12.24 -13.74
C ALA A 198 -11.24 12.31 -13.03
N GLY A 199 -11.19 12.17 -11.70
CA GLY A 199 -9.95 12.25 -10.92
C GLY A 199 -8.98 11.13 -11.25
N ASN A 200 -7.69 11.33 -11.07
CA ASN A 200 -6.66 10.34 -11.43
C ASN A 200 -5.52 10.24 -10.41
N THR A 201 -5.60 11.01 -9.34
CA THR A 201 -4.60 11.04 -8.27
C THR A 201 -5.04 10.21 -7.08
N TRP A 202 -4.08 9.85 -6.21
CA TRP A 202 -4.39 9.12 -4.98
C TRP A 202 -5.40 9.87 -4.12
N ASP A 203 -5.24 11.20 -4.01
CA ASP A 203 -6.10 12.05 -3.19
C ASP A 203 -7.50 12.26 -3.82
N ASP A 204 -7.64 12.11 -5.15
CA ASP A 204 -8.97 12.07 -5.79
C ASP A 204 -9.74 10.77 -5.47
N CYS A 205 -9.03 9.68 -5.21
CA CYS A 205 -9.62 8.39 -4.88
C CYS A 205 -9.96 8.28 -3.40
N PHE A 206 -9.03 8.68 -2.53
CA PHE A 206 -9.15 8.57 -1.08
C PHE A 206 -9.29 9.96 -0.44
N ASP A 207 -10.38 10.62 -0.79
CA ASP A 207 -10.70 12.02 -0.44
C ASP A 207 -11.23 12.21 0.99
N SER A 208 -11.55 11.12 1.68
CA SER A 208 -12.17 11.11 3.00
C SER A 208 -11.43 10.19 3.97
N PRO A 209 -11.35 10.56 5.27
CA PRO A 209 -10.64 9.78 6.27
C PRO A 209 -11.42 8.49 6.59
N HIS A 210 -11.19 7.46 5.80
CA HIS A 210 -11.50 6.09 6.19
C HIS A 210 -10.37 5.57 7.07
N ALA A 211 -10.70 4.77 8.09
CA ALA A 211 -9.81 4.35 9.17
C ALA A 211 -8.48 3.68 8.75
N LEU A 212 -8.22 3.47 7.46
CA LEU A 212 -7.02 2.81 6.93
C LEU A 212 -6.43 3.46 5.65
N PHE A 213 -6.93 4.62 5.17
CA PHE A 213 -6.50 5.22 3.89
C PHE A 213 -5.87 6.62 3.99
N THR A 214 -5.41 7.03 5.17
CA THR A 214 -4.72 8.32 5.38
C THR A 214 -3.25 8.15 5.72
#